data_AF-A0AB38S9Y7-F1
#
_entry.id   AF-A0AB38S9Y7-F1
#
_cell.length_a   1.000
_cell.length_b   1.000
_cell.length_c   1.000
_cell.angle_alpha   90.00
_cell.angle_beta   90.00
_cell.angle_gamma   90.00
#
_symmetry.space_group_name_H-M   'P 1'
#
loop_
_entity.id
_entity.type
_entity.pdbx_description
1 polymer ?
#
loop_
_entity_poly.entity_id
_entity_poly.type
_entity_poly.pdbx_seq_one_letter_code
_entity_poly.pdbx_strand_id
1 'polypeptide(L)'
;MASNRPGRIESYFIVLELYSELLRNLEFVDRAQKKEHLHYCLSFWDKGLRGVLSSFKEVLEELRRDLESDPQLKDKEPLIKAVIYFEETVAFAWPAALSDIAYQNIGSEKLAELLDEVSRETEFSLLRRLFSLFILLELDPSRAIKRFTEISSEPNVDRWVKNAMVLRLFAYYRTHPLSATLRGQFKTLVADLELQLRPITGKGRVKGKIISEIQKLAYKGDGKDAR
;
A
#
# COMPACT_ATOMS: atom_id res chain seq x y z
N MET A 1 -37.12 -13.93 9.22
CA MET A 1 -36.40 -12.66 8.97
C MET A 1 -34.99 -12.82 9.52
N ALA A 2 -34.03 -13.14 8.66
CA ALA A 2 -32.62 -13.21 9.07
C ALA A 2 -32.14 -11.79 9.43
N SER A 3 -31.51 -11.62 10.60
CA SER A 3 -31.09 -10.30 11.05
C SER A 3 -29.98 -9.78 10.13
N ASN A 4 -30.23 -8.62 9.51
CA ASN A 4 -29.27 -7.88 8.67
C ASN A 4 -28.19 -7.19 9.53
N ARG A 5 -27.62 -7.90 10.51
CA ARG A 5 -26.58 -7.35 11.38
C ARG A 5 -25.24 -7.50 10.67
N PRO A 6 -24.47 -6.40 10.52
CA PRO A 6 -23.16 -6.47 9.91
C PRO A 6 -22.25 -7.42 10.70
N GLY A 7 -21.34 -8.08 9.99
CA GLY A 7 -20.34 -8.94 10.61
C GLY A 7 -19.46 -8.16 11.61
N ARG A 8 -18.77 -8.86 12.53
CA ARG A 8 -17.89 -8.19 13.51
C ARG A 8 -16.76 -7.38 12.85
N ILE A 9 -16.22 -7.89 11.74
CA ILE A 9 -15.16 -7.21 10.96
C ILE A 9 -15.74 -6.01 10.19
N GLU A 10 -16.91 -6.18 9.57
CA GLU A 10 -17.62 -5.09 8.89
C GLU A 10 -17.93 -3.94 9.86
N SER A 11 -18.46 -4.27 11.05
CA SER A 11 -18.72 -3.30 12.11
C SER A 11 -17.44 -2.58 12.57
N TYR A 12 -16.31 -3.27 12.62
CA TYR A 12 -15.02 -2.67 12.97
C TYR A 12 -14.62 -1.58 11.97
N PHE A 13 -14.68 -1.88 10.68
CA PHE A 13 -14.31 -0.91 9.64
C PHE A 13 -15.31 0.24 9.57
N ILE A 14 -16.61 0.01 9.70
CA ILE A 14 -17.62 1.09 9.76
C ILE A 14 -17.33 2.07 10.90
N VAL A 15 -17.04 1.57 12.11
CA VAL A 15 -16.72 2.44 13.26
C VAL A 15 -15.40 3.18 13.04
N LEU A 16 -14.41 2.53 12.44
CA LEU A 16 -13.12 3.12 12.12
C LEU A 16 -13.22 4.22 11.06
N GLU A 17 -14.05 4.02 10.03
CA GLU A 17 -14.37 5.01 9.02
C GLU A 17 -15.03 6.24 9.66
N LEU A 18 -16.08 6.04 10.46
CA LEU A 18 -16.73 7.12 11.21
C LEU A 18 -15.74 7.90 12.08
N TYR A 19 -14.87 7.20 12.83
CA TYR A 19 -13.85 7.85 13.64
C TYR A 19 -12.85 8.65 12.79
N SER A 20 -12.45 8.11 11.63
CA SER A 20 -11.55 8.77 10.68
C SER A 20 -12.18 10.06 10.13
N GLU A 21 -13.46 10.02 9.77
CA GLU A 21 -14.21 11.18 9.26
C GLU A 21 -14.39 12.26 10.31
N LEU A 22 -14.68 11.87 11.56
CA LEU A 22 -14.74 12.81 12.67
C LEU A 22 -13.39 13.53 12.81
N LEU A 23 -12.29 12.78 12.86
CA LEU A 23 -10.94 13.34 12.94
C LEU A 23 -10.62 14.29 11.78
N ARG A 24 -10.99 13.92 10.56
CA ARG A 24 -10.85 14.77 9.36
C ARG A 24 -11.52 16.13 9.56
N ASN A 25 -12.71 16.12 10.15
CA ASN A 25 -13.57 17.29 10.31
C ASN A 25 -13.37 18.05 11.64
N LEU A 26 -12.49 17.60 12.54
CA LEU A 26 -12.18 18.33 13.77
C LEU A 26 -11.42 19.62 13.45
N GLU A 27 -12.11 20.76 13.52
CA GLU A 27 -11.54 22.08 13.20
C GLU A 27 -11.00 22.83 14.43
N PHE A 28 -11.52 22.54 15.63
CA PHE A 28 -11.27 23.32 16.85
C PHE A 28 -10.45 22.57 17.91
N VAL A 29 -9.77 21.51 17.52
CA VAL A 29 -8.92 20.71 18.40
C VAL A 29 -7.47 21.17 18.24
N ASP A 30 -6.73 21.23 19.33
CA ASP A 30 -5.32 21.59 19.28
C ASP A 30 -4.53 20.60 18.41
N ARG A 31 -3.39 21.05 17.87
CA ARG A 31 -2.56 20.24 16.96
C ARG A 31 -2.05 18.96 17.64
N ALA A 32 -1.77 19.00 18.94
CA ALA A 32 -1.19 17.88 19.68
C ALA A 32 -2.22 16.76 19.86
N GLN A 33 -3.44 17.08 20.29
CA GLN A 33 -4.58 16.19 20.38
C GLN A 33 -4.96 15.66 19.00
N LYS A 34 -4.97 16.52 17.96
CA LYS A 34 -5.25 16.06 16.59
C LYS A 34 -4.21 15.05 16.11
N LYS A 35 -2.93 15.27 16.44
CA LYS A 35 -1.83 14.32 16.18
C LYS A 35 -2.01 13.01 16.96
N GLU A 36 -2.35 13.08 18.24
CA GLU A 36 -2.65 11.91 19.07
C GLU A 36 -3.82 11.08 18.52
N HIS A 37 -4.93 11.73 18.13
CA HIS A 37 -6.06 11.04 17.54
C HIS A 37 -5.75 10.45 16.16
N LEU A 38 -4.95 11.14 15.34
CA LEU A 38 -4.40 10.58 14.11
C LEU A 38 -3.55 9.35 14.41
N HIS A 39 -2.77 9.38 15.48
CA HIS A 39 -1.97 8.24 15.88
C HIS A 39 -2.83 7.03 16.20
N TYR A 40 -3.88 7.19 17.02
CA TYR A 40 -4.83 6.12 17.30
C TYR A 40 -5.52 5.62 16.04
N CYS A 41 -5.98 6.54 15.18
CA CYS A 41 -6.64 6.20 13.93
C CYS A 41 -5.77 5.29 13.05
N LEU A 42 -4.52 5.68 12.81
CA LEU A 42 -3.58 4.89 12.03
C LEU A 42 -3.23 3.55 12.70
N SER A 43 -3.20 3.49 14.04
CA SER A 43 -3.02 2.23 14.76
C SER A 43 -4.21 1.28 14.58
N PHE A 44 -5.44 1.79 14.55
CA PHE A 44 -6.62 0.97 14.28
C PHE A 44 -6.67 0.48 12.83
N TRP A 45 -6.28 1.30 11.85
CA TRP A 45 -6.12 0.84 10.47
C TRP A 45 -5.04 -0.25 10.34
N ASP A 46 -3.88 -0.09 10.99
CA ASP A 46 -2.81 -1.11 11.05
C ASP A 46 -3.32 -2.42 11.69
N LYS A 47 -4.03 -2.33 12.82
CA LYS A 47 -4.64 -3.51 13.47
C LYS A 47 -5.68 -4.20 12.58
N GLY A 48 -6.53 -3.43 11.90
CA GLY A 48 -7.52 -3.96 10.96
C GLY A 48 -6.86 -4.72 9.81
N LEU A 49 -5.81 -4.12 9.21
CA LEU A 49 -5.01 -4.75 8.17
C LEU A 49 -4.38 -6.06 8.63
N ARG A 50 -3.75 -6.08 9.81
CA ARG A 50 -3.17 -7.28 10.38
C ARG A 50 -4.22 -8.35 10.62
N GLY A 51 -5.39 -8.00 11.13
CA GLY A 51 -6.50 -8.93 11.34
C GLY A 51 -6.97 -9.58 10.03
N VAL A 52 -7.13 -8.78 8.96
CA VAL A 52 -7.49 -9.29 7.62
C VAL A 52 -6.41 -10.21 7.07
N LEU A 53 -5.15 -9.80 7.13
CA LEU A 53 -4.02 -10.61 6.66
C LEU A 53 -3.86 -11.92 7.45
N SER A 54 -4.04 -11.90 8.76
CA SER A 54 -4.04 -13.10 9.59
C SER A 54 -5.16 -14.06 9.23
N SER A 55 -6.40 -13.56 9.08
CA SER A 55 -7.55 -14.39 8.69
C SER A 55 -7.35 -15.02 7.32
N PHE A 56 -6.79 -14.24 6.39
CA PHE A 56 -6.47 -14.72 5.05
C PHE A 56 -5.36 -15.78 5.06
N LYS A 57 -4.33 -15.58 5.89
CA LYS A 57 -3.26 -16.55 6.07
C LYS A 57 -3.78 -17.89 6.60
N GLU A 58 -4.66 -17.87 7.60
CA GLU A 58 -5.29 -19.08 8.14
C GLU A 58 -6.02 -19.88 7.06
N VAL A 59 -6.79 -19.20 6.21
CA VAL A 59 -7.50 -19.82 5.07
C VAL A 59 -6.52 -20.43 4.06
N LEU A 60 -5.43 -19.74 3.74
CA LEU A 60 -4.42 -20.28 2.82
C LEU A 60 -3.63 -21.45 3.40
N GLU A 61 -3.35 -21.43 4.71
CA GLU A 61 -2.72 -22.55 5.41
C GLU A 61 -3.65 -23.77 5.48
N GLU A 62 -4.96 -23.58 5.61
CA GLU A 62 -5.96 -24.65 5.48
C GLU A 62 -5.99 -25.22 4.06
N LEU A 63 -6.14 -24.36 3.04
CA LEU A 63 -6.10 -24.79 1.64
C LEU A 63 -4.82 -25.55 1.29
N ARG A 64 -3.67 -25.10 1.80
CA ARG A 64 -2.40 -25.77 1.60
C ARG A 64 -2.39 -27.16 2.23
N ARG A 65 -2.91 -27.32 3.45
CA ARG A 65 -3.02 -28.63 4.13
C ARG A 65 -3.93 -29.59 3.37
N ASP A 66 -5.03 -29.08 2.81
CA ASP A 66 -5.95 -29.88 2.00
C ASP A 66 -5.27 -30.37 0.71
N LEU A 67 -4.55 -29.49 0.01
CA LEU A 67 -3.77 -29.86 -1.18
C LEU A 67 -2.67 -30.87 -0.87
N GLU A 68 -1.97 -30.70 0.25
CA GLU A 68 -0.91 -31.61 0.71
C GLU A 68 -1.47 -32.98 1.09
N SER A 69 -2.69 -33.06 1.64
CA SER A 69 -3.32 -34.31 2.09
C SER A 69 -4.14 -35.04 1.02
N ASP A 70 -4.48 -34.41 -0.10
CA ASP A 70 -5.30 -35.04 -1.15
C ASP A 70 -4.55 -36.16 -1.90
N PRO A 71 -4.99 -37.44 -1.80
CA PRO A 71 -4.31 -38.55 -2.47
C PRO A 71 -4.56 -38.61 -3.99
N GLN A 72 -5.51 -37.85 -4.53
CA GLN A 72 -5.86 -37.84 -5.96
C GLN A 72 -4.98 -36.88 -6.79
N LEU A 73 -4.35 -35.91 -6.15
CA LEU A 73 -3.43 -34.97 -6.78
C LEU A 73 -2.05 -35.61 -7.00
N LYS A 74 -1.78 -36.02 -8.25
CA LYS A 74 -0.50 -36.64 -8.66
C LYS A 74 0.68 -35.68 -8.65
N ASP A 75 0.45 -34.39 -8.90
CA ASP A 75 1.47 -33.33 -8.84
C ASP A 75 0.91 -32.11 -8.10
N LYS A 76 1.42 -31.89 -6.88
CA LYS A 76 0.95 -30.85 -5.95
C LYS A 76 1.84 -29.61 -5.96
N GLU A 77 3.06 -29.74 -6.47
CA GLU A 77 4.08 -28.71 -6.43
C GLU A 77 3.68 -27.42 -7.17
N PRO A 78 3.04 -27.46 -8.36
CA PRO A 78 2.58 -26.26 -9.03
C PRO A 78 1.47 -25.52 -8.25
N LEU A 79 0.56 -26.28 -7.62
CA LEU A 79 -0.56 -25.72 -6.86
C LEU A 79 -0.08 -25.06 -5.57
N ILE A 80 0.83 -25.71 -4.84
CA ILE A 80 1.45 -25.15 -3.64
C ILE A 80 2.22 -23.87 -3.98
N LYS A 81 2.98 -23.86 -5.08
CA LYS A 81 3.66 -22.64 -5.57
C LYS A 81 2.68 -21.53 -5.91
N ALA A 82 1.54 -21.85 -6.52
CA ALA A 82 0.51 -20.87 -6.84
C ALA A 82 -0.11 -20.26 -5.57
N VAL A 83 -0.36 -21.07 -4.53
CA VAL A 83 -0.88 -20.61 -3.23
C VAL A 83 0.11 -19.66 -2.53
N ILE A 84 1.40 -20.02 -2.49
CA ILE A 84 2.44 -19.16 -1.89
C ILE A 84 2.55 -17.84 -2.66
N TYR A 85 2.56 -17.89 -4.00
CA TYR A 85 2.60 -16.69 -4.83
C TYR A 85 1.37 -15.79 -4.59
N PHE A 86 0.19 -16.38 -4.42
CA PHE A 86 -1.03 -15.67 -4.12
C PHE A 86 -0.98 -15.02 -2.72
N GLU A 87 -0.49 -15.73 -1.71
CA GLU A 87 -0.26 -15.20 -0.35
C GLU A 87 0.63 -13.95 -0.40
N GLU A 88 1.79 -14.06 -1.05
CA GLU A 88 2.73 -12.95 -1.21
C GLU A 88 2.07 -11.76 -1.92
N THR A 89 1.39 -12.00 -3.04
CA THR A 89 0.74 -10.94 -3.83
C THR A 89 -0.32 -10.21 -3.01
N VAL A 90 -1.14 -10.95 -2.27
CA VAL A 90 -2.22 -10.40 -1.45
C VAL A 90 -1.67 -9.62 -0.25
N ALA A 91 -0.60 -10.11 0.38
CA ALA A 91 0.08 -9.42 1.47
C ALA A 91 0.63 -8.05 1.03
N PHE A 92 1.05 -7.90 -0.23
CA PHE A 92 1.56 -6.62 -0.75
C PHE A 92 0.46 -5.69 -1.27
N ALA A 93 -0.65 -6.24 -1.77
CA ALA A 93 -1.75 -5.47 -2.37
C ALA A 93 -2.71 -4.87 -1.32
N TRP A 94 -2.98 -5.60 -0.24
CA TRP A 94 -3.92 -5.16 0.79
C TRP A 94 -3.55 -3.85 1.49
N PRO A 95 -2.28 -3.58 1.85
CA PRO A 95 -1.91 -2.29 2.42
C PRO A 95 -2.27 -1.12 1.51
N ALA A 96 -2.12 -1.28 0.19
CA ALA A 96 -2.49 -0.25 -0.78
C ALA A 96 -4.02 -0.10 -0.88
N ALA A 97 -4.77 -1.20 -1.03
CA ALA A 97 -6.23 -1.15 -1.11
C ALA A 97 -6.86 -0.55 0.17
N LEU A 98 -6.36 -0.93 1.34
CA LEU A 98 -6.87 -0.40 2.60
C LEU A 98 -6.49 1.07 2.80
N SER A 99 -5.34 1.50 2.27
CA SER A 99 -4.95 2.91 2.32
C SER A 99 -5.86 3.80 1.45
N ASP A 100 -6.41 3.28 0.35
CA ASP A 100 -7.41 3.99 -0.45
C ASP A 100 -8.69 4.25 0.34
N ILE A 101 -9.19 3.22 1.03
CA ILE A 101 -10.36 3.34 1.90
C ILE A 101 -10.06 4.32 3.04
N ALA A 102 -8.90 4.20 3.69
CA ALA A 102 -8.52 5.13 4.74
C ALA A 102 -8.41 6.57 4.22
N TYR A 103 -7.82 6.79 3.05
CA TYR A 103 -7.73 8.11 2.42
C TYR A 103 -9.11 8.73 2.19
N GLN A 104 -10.11 7.97 1.73
CA GLN A 104 -11.46 8.52 1.55
C GLN A 104 -12.06 9.08 2.84
N ASN A 105 -11.66 8.53 3.99
CA ASN A 105 -12.21 8.88 5.30
C ASN A 105 -11.34 9.86 6.10
N ILE A 106 -10.02 9.76 6.02
CA ILE A 106 -9.05 10.57 6.78
C ILE A 106 -8.30 11.59 5.90
N GLY A 107 -8.33 11.44 4.58
CA GLY A 107 -7.59 12.26 3.63
C GLY A 107 -8.08 13.70 3.67
N SER A 108 -7.25 14.59 4.22
CA SER A 108 -7.46 16.03 4.18
C SER A 108 -6.11 16.72 4.10
N GLU A 109 -6.04 17.80 3.32
CA GLU A 109 -4.87 18.66 3.23
C GLU A 109 -4.40 19.13 4.62
N LYS A 110 -5.36 19.33 5.55
CA LYS A 110 -5.10 19.71 6.95
C LYS A 110 -4.30 18.66 7.73
N LEU A 111 -4.36 17.40 7.30
CA LEU A 111 -3.67 16.27 7.93
C LEU A 111 -2.39 15.89 7.19
N ALA A 112 -2.11 16.47 6.02
CA ALA A 112 -0.93 16.12 5.21
C ALA A 112 0.39 16.35 5.97
N GLU A 113 0.49 17.44 6.73
CA GLU A 113 1.68 17.73 7.56
C GLU A 113 1.84 16.69 8.67
N LEU A 114 0.76 16.33 9.37
CA LEU A 114 0.81 15.34 10.44
C LEU A 114 1.12 13.93 9.90
N LEU A 115 0.60 13.58 8.73
CA LEU A 115 0.92 12.31 8.04
C LEU A 115 2.39 12.25 7.63
N ASP A 116 2.94 13.35 7.13
CA ASP A 116 4.37 13.48 6.81
C ASP A 116 5.24 13.34 8.07
N GLU A 117 4.85 13.93 9.20
CA GLU A 117 5.53 13.69 10.49
C GLU A 117 5.50 12.22 10.90
N VAL A 118 4.32 11.60 10.92
CA VAL A 118 4.13 10.18 11.28
C VAL A 118 5.02 9.26 10.44
N SER A 119 5.17 9.56 9.14
CA SER A 119 5.99 8.74 8.24
C SER A 119 7.47 8.68 8.62
N ARG A 120 7.96 9.67 9.37
CA ARG A 120 9.37 9.82 9.77
C ARG A 120 9.64 9.28 11.18
N GLU A 121 8.60 9.07 11.98
CA GLU A 121 8.74 8.62 13.37
C GLU A 121 9.16 7.14 13.39
N THR A 122 10.44 6.90 13.67
CA THR A 122 11.06 5.56 13.70
C THR A 122 10.57 4.69 14.84
N GLU A 123 9.95 5.29 15.85
CA GLU A 123 9.27 4.59 16.94
C GLU A 123 8.04 3.80 16.45
N PHE A 124 7.53 4.12 15.27
CA PHE A 124 6.38 3.43 14.69
C PHE A 124 6.76 2.25 13.82
N SER A 125 5.85 1.28 13.79
CA SER A 125 5.96 0.14 12.90
C SER A 125 6.12 0.61 11.44
N LEU A 126 6.97 -0.09 10.69
CA LEU A 126 7.21 0.23 9.29
C LEU A 126 5.92 0.18 8.46
N LEU A 127 5.01 -0.74 8.79
CA LEU A 127 3.69 -0.83 8.16
C LEU A 127 2.87 0.44 8.38
N ARG A 128 2.88 1.01 9.59
CA ARG A 128 2.17 2.25 9.89
C ARG A 128 2.80 3.46 9.19
N ARG A 129 4.12 3.53 9.14
CA ARG A 129 4.84 4.56 8.38
C ARG A 129 4.48 4.48 6.88
N LEU A 130 4.50 3.27 6.29
CA LEU A 130 4.10 3.04 4.91
C LEU A 130 2.64 3.42 4.65
N PHE A 131 1.74 3.03 5.56
CA PHE A 131 0.32 3.36 5.44
C PHE A 131 0.08 4.87 5.45
N SER A 132 0.76 5.61 6.33
CA SER A 132 0.71 7.08 6.34
C SER A 132 1.23 7.69 5.04
N LEU A 133 2.27 7.11 4.43
CA LEU A 133 2.79 7.55 3.13
C LEU A 133 1.86 7.25 1.98
N PHE A 134 1.11 6.16 2.04
CA PHE A 134 0.16 5.81 1.00
C PHE A 134 -1.00 6.83 0.98
N ILE A 135 -1.47 7.26 2.15
CA ILE A 135 -2.46 8.33 2.27
C ILE A 135 -1.83 9.68 1.86
N LEU A 136 -0.60 9.96 2.28
CA LEU A 136 0.10 11.19 1.90
C LEU A 136 0.32 11.29 0.38
N LEU A 137 0.50 10.18 -0.32
CA LEU A 137 0.65 10.16 -1.78
C LEU A 137 -0.54 10.77 -2.50
N GLU A 138 -1.76 10.55 -1.98
CA GLU A 138 -2.99 11.13 -2.53
C GLU A 138 -3.13 12.63 -2.21
N LEU A 139 -2.51 13.11 -1.12
CA LEU A 139 -2.63 14.49 -0.66
C LEU A 139 -1.51 15.40 -1.20
N ASP A 140 -0.27 14.95 -1.11
CA ASP A 140 0.93 15.65 -1.55
C ASP A 140 1.92 14.62 -2.16
N PRO A 141 1.79 14.33 -3.46
CA PRO A 141 2.64 13.34 -4.13
C PRO A 141 4.12 13.75 -4.13
N SER A 142 4.42 15.05 -4.08
CA SER A 142 5.81 15.50 -4.04
C SER A 142 6.48 15.11 -2.73
N ARG A 143 5.82 15.37 -1.59
CA ARG A 143 6.31 14.94 -0.28
C ARG A 143 6.36 13.43 -0.18
N ALA A 144 5.32 12.72 -0.61
CA ALA A 144 5.30 11.27 -0.54
C ALA A 144 6.44 10.62 -1.34
N ILE A 145 6.69 11.05 -2.58
CA ILE A 145 7.80 10.54 -3.40
C ILE A 145 9.15 10.75 -2.73
N LYS A 146 9.36 11.92 -2.11
CA LYS A 146 10.58 12.19 -1.34
C LYS A 146 10.74 11.20 -0.19
N ARG A 147 9.68 10.97 0.59
CA ARG A 147 9.70 10.05 1.73
C ARG A 147 9.87 8.59 1.32
N PHE A 148 9.23 8.16 0.25
CA PHE A 148 9.48 6.83 -0.31
C PHE A 148 10.93 6.64 -0.72
N THR A 149 11.55 7.68 -1.29
CA THR A 149 12.98 7.65 -1.65
C THR A 149 13.85 7.48 -0.41
N GLU A 150 13.56 8.23 0.66
CA GLU A 150 14.27 8.12 1.95
C GLU A 150 14.13 6.70 2.53
N ILE A 151 12.91 6.16 2.65
CA ILE A 151 12.68 4.79 3.13
C ILE A 151 13.41 3.78 2.24
N SER A 152 13.33 3.90 0.92
CA SER A 152 14.01 2.96 0.00
C SER A 152 15.54 2.97 0.10
N SER A 153 16.10 4.02 0.70
CA SER A 153 17.53 4.20 0.93
C SER A 153 17.96 3.71 2.32
N GLU A 154 17.02 3.41 3.22
CA GLU A 154 17.34 2.86 4.54
C GLU A 154 18.02 1.48 4.39
N PRO A 155 19.12 1.21 5.13
CA PRO A 155 19.74 -0.10 5.14
C PRO A 155 18.76 -1.12 5.73
N ASN A 156 18.66 -2.30 5.11
CA ASN A 156 17.81 -3.41 5.54
C ASN A 156 16.29 -3.22 5.41
N VAL A 157 15.81 -2.37 4.48
CA VAL A 157 14.38 -2.39 4.14
C VAL A 157 13.99 -3.74 3.54
N ASP A 158 13.02 -4.39 4.19
CA ASP A 158 12.50 -5.68 3.77
C ASP A 158 11.99 -5.69 2.33
N ARG A 159 12.11 -6.84 1.68
CA ARG A 159 11.64 -7.05 0.30
C ARG A 159 10.14 -6.75 0.14
N TRP A 160 9.31 -7.13 1.11
CA TRP A 160 7.86 -6.93 1.06
C TRP A 160 7.48 -5.45 1.04
N VAL A 161 8.22 -4.61 1.77
CA VAL A 161 8.01 -3.15 1.83
C VAL A 161 8.22 -2.54 0.46
N LYS A 162 9.32 -2.92 -0.21
CA LYS A 162 9.65 -2.44 -1.54
C LYS A 162 8.60 -2.87 -2.56
N ASN A 163 8.11 -4.11 -2.48
CA ASN A 163 7.02 -4.59 -3.32
C ASN A 163 5.73 -3.76 -3.11
N ALA A 164 5.35 -3.51 -1.84
CA ALA A 164 4.16 -2.72 -1.52
C ALA A 164 4.29 -1.28 -2.05
N MET A 165 5.46 -0.65 -1.89
CA MET A 165 5.75 0.68 -2.46
C MET A 165 5.62 0.69 -3.98
N VAL A 166 6.22 -0.29 -4.67
CA VAL A 166 6.15 -0.42 -6.13
C VAL A 166 4.71 -0.54 -6.60
N LEU A 167 3.93 -1.44 -5.99
CA LEU A 167 2.52 -1.64 -6.34
C LEU A 167 1.70 -0.36 -6.14
N ARG A 168 1.85 0.30 -4.99
CA ARG A 168 1.12 1.53 -4.69
C ARG A 168 1.46 2.64 -5.68
N LEU A 169 2.76 2.85 -5.91
CA LEU A 169 3.26 3.85 -6.85
C LEU A 169 2.73 3.57 -8.26
N PHE A 170 2.81 2.33 -8.75
CA PHE A 170 2.28 1.97 -10.06
C PHE A 170 0.76 2.21 -10.18
N ALA A 171 -0.02 1.82 -9.16
CA ALA A 171 -1.46 2.04 -9.14
C ALA A 171 -1.79 3.54 -9.21
N TYR A 172 -1.09 4.35 -8.41
CA TYR A 172 -1.24 5.81 -8.40
C TYR A 172 -0.91 6.43 -9.77
N TYR A 173 0.23 6.06 -10.36
CA TYR A 173 0.66 6.59 -11.64
C TYR A 173 -0.27 6.27 -12.81
N ARG A 174 -1.00 5.15 -12.74
CA ARG A 174 -1.97 4.77 -13.77
C ARG A 174 -3.30 5.51 -13.67
N THR A 175 -3.62 6.04 -12.49
CA THR A 175 -4.92 6.63 -12.17
C THR A 175 -4.87 8.14 -12.04
N HIS A 176 -3.69 8.71 -11.78
CA HIS A 176 -3.51 10.14 -11.53
C HIS A 176 -2.58 10.80 -12.57
N PRO A 177 -3.00 11.92 -13.20
CA PRO A 177 -2.12 12.70 -14.05
C PRO A 177 -1.07 13.44 -13.20
N LEU A 178 0.20 13.19 -13.47
CA LEU A 178 1.32 13.84 -12.78
C LEU A 178 2.02 14.89 -13.65
N SER A 179 2.53 15.94 -13.01
CA SER A 179 3.38 16.95 -13.68
C SER A 179 4.64 16.29 -14.29
N ALA A 180 5.23 16.91 -15.31
CA ALA A 180 6.41 16.35 -15.98
C ALA A 180 7.57 16.06 -15.00
N THR A 181 7.80 16.98 -14.05
CA THR A 181 8.83 16.84 -13.00
C THR A 181 8.54 15.66 -12.09
N LEU A 182 7.31 15.56 -11.54
CA LEU A 182 6.92 14.47 -10.66
C LEU A 182 6.94 13.12 -11.37
N ARG A 183 6.54 13.07 -12.66
CA ARG A 183 6.66 11.86 -13.49
C ARG A 183 8.10 11.38 -13.61
N GLY A 184 9.07 12.29 -13.74
CA GLY A 184 10.49 11.94 -13.79
C GLY A 184 10.99 11.35 -12.47
N GLN A 185 10.66 11.99 -11.35
CA GLN A 185 11.01 11.52 -10.00
C GLN A 185 10.38 10.15 -9.71
N PHE A 186 9.09 10.01 -10.00
CA PHE A 186 8.35 8.76 -9.87
C PHE A 186 9.02 7.61 -10.62
N LYS A 187 9.30 7.79 -11.92
CA LYS A 187 9.92 6.76 -12.76
C LYS A 187 11.28 6.33 -12.24
N THR A 188 12.04 7.30 -11.72
CA THR A 188 13.35 7.05 -11.13
C THR A 188 13.22 6.18 -9.88
N LEU A 189 12.33 6.56 -8.96
CA LEU A 189 12.06 5.83 -7.72
C LEU A 189 11.59 4.39 -7.97
N VAL A 190 10.59 4.20 -8.83
CA VAL A 190 10.08 2.85 -9.16
C VAL A 190 11.17 2.01 -9.80
N ALA A 191 11.95 2.57 -10.71
CA ALA A 191 13.04 1.84 -11.34
C ALA A 191 14.16 1.47 -10.35
N ASP A 192 14.45 2.34 -9.37
CA ASP A 192 15.41 2.03 -8.31
C ASP A 192 14.90 0.93 -7.38
N LEU A 193 13.63 0.97 -6.96
CA LEU A 193 13.00 -0.08 -6.17
C LEU A 193 13.01 -1.44 -6.89
N GLU A 194 12.63 -1.46 -8.18
CA GLU A 194 12.69 -2.66 -9.02
C GLU A 194 14.11 -3.22 -9.15
N LEU A 195 15.12 -2.37 -9.29
CA LEU A 195 16.52 -2.81 -9.33
C LEU A 195 16.99 -3.38 -8.00
N GLN A 196 16.50 -2.86 -6.86
CA GLN A 196 16.80 -3.42 -5.54
C GLN A 196 16.10 -4.76 -5.31
N LEU A 197 14.95 -4.98 -5.94
CA LEU A 197 14.16 -6.20 -5.84
C LEU A 197 14.69 -7.34 -6.71
N ARG A 198 15.54 -7.06 -7.71
CA ARG A 198 16.06 -8.05 -8.66
C ARG A 198 17.58 -8.28 -8.49
N PRO A 199 18.05 -9.54 -8.43
CA PRO A 199 19.48 -9.84 -8.43
C PRO A 199 20.03 -9.77 -9.86
N ILE A 200 20.43 -8.58 -10.35
CA ILE A 200 20.89 -8.43 -11.75
C ILE A 200 22.17 -7.58 -11.86
N THR A 201 23.11 -8.05 -12.71
CA THR A 201 24.28 -7.31 -13.21
C THR A 201 23.91 -6.38 -14.37
N GLY A 202 24.50 -5.17 -14.44
CA GLY A 202 24.18 -4.19 -15.50
C GLY A 202 23.00 -3.27 -15.20
N LYS A 203 22.87 -2.84 -13.94
CA LYS A 203 21.77 -2.02 -13.38
C LYS A 203 21.34 -0.83 -14.25
N GLY A 204 22.29 -0.11 -14.88
CA GLY A 204 21.97 1.06 -15.72
C GLY A 204 21.14 0.75 -16.97
N ARG A 205 21.49 -0.32 -17.69
CA ARG A 205 20.76 -0.75 -18.91
C ARG A 205 19.38 -1.30 -18.58
N VAL A 206 19.25 -1.95 -17.41
CA VAL A 206 17.98 -2.48 -16.91
C VAL A 206 17.07 -1.34 -16.42
N LYS A 207 17.61 -0.32 -15.73
CA LYS A 207 16.87 0.88 -15.31
C LYS A 207 16.18 1.55 -16.49
N GLY A 208 16.93 1.78 -17.57
CA GLY A 208 16.41 2.41 -18.79
C GLY A 208 15.27 1.61 -19.43
N LYS A 209 15.38 0.27 -19.44
CA LYS A 209 14.30 -0.61 -19.92
C LYS A 209 13.04 -0.50 -19.07
N ILE A 210 13.17 -0.58 -17.75
CA ILE A 210 12.03 -0.45 -16.82
C ILE A 210 11.33 0.90 -17.01
N ILE A 211 12.09 2.00 -17.08
CA ILE A 211 11.54 3.33 -17.33
C ILE A 211 10.78 3.39 -18.68
N SER A 212 11.33 2.78 -19.73
CA SER A 212 10.67 2.72 -21.04
C SER A 212 9.38 1.89 -21.03
N GLU A 213 9.32 0.82 -20.23
CA GLU A 213 8.13 -0.02 -20.06
C GLU A 213 7.05 0.72 -19.28
N ILE A 214 7.42 1.41 -18.19
CA ILE A 214 6.53 2.31 -17.44
C ILE A 214 5.93 3.38 -18.37
N GLN A 215 6.76 3.99 -19.23
CA GLN A 215 6.29 4.95 -20.23
C GLN A 215 5.27 4.35 -21.20
N LYS A 216 5.56 3.17 -21.77
CA LYS A 216 4.64 2.49 -22.70
C LYS A 216 3.29 2.16 -22.07
N LEU A 217 3.29 1.80 -20.78
CA LEU A 217 2.06 1.48 -20.04
C LEU A 217 1.23 2.73 -19.75
N ALA A 218 1.85 3.88 -19.51
CA ALA A 218 1.15 5.17 -19.35
C ALA A 218 0.51 5.66 -20.66
N TYR A 219 1.23 5.57 -21.78
CA TYR A 219 0.74 6.05 -23.09
C TYR A 219 -0.40 5.23 -23.68
N LYS A 220 -0.65 3.99 -23.21
CA LYS A 220 -1.82 3.21 -23.62
C LYS A 220 -3.15 3.72 -23.03
N GLY A 221 -3.11 4.59 -22.00
CA GLY A 221 -4.30 5.23 -21.42
C GLY A 221 -4.76 6.48 -22.17
N ASP A 222 -3.82 7.29 -22.67
CA ASP A 222 -4.12 8.58 -23.35
C ASP A 222 -4.59 8.42 -24.80
N GLY A 223 -4.58 7.21 -25.35
CA GLY A 223 -4.88 6.94 -26.77
C GLY A 223 -6.34 6.59 -27.09
N LYS A 224 -7.24 6.58 -26.11
CA LYS A 224 -8.66 6.22 -26.33
C LYS A 224 -9.67 7.36 -26.22
N ASP A 225 -9.28 8.55 -25.74
CA ASP A 225 -10.17 9.72 -25.65
C ASP A 225 -9.80 10.85 -26.62
N ALA A 226 -9.06 10.53 -27.69
CA ALA A 226 -8.78 11.46 -28.78
C ALA A 226 -9.15 10.83 -30.12
N ARG A 227 -10.45 10.61 -30.33
CA ARG A 227 -11.12 10.63 -31.65
C ARG A 227 -12.64 10.62 -31.50
#